data_AF-A0A1W1I112-F1
#
_entry.id   AF-A0A1W1I112-F1
#
_cell.length_a   1.000
_cell.length_b   1.000
_cell.length_c   1.000
_cell.angle_alpha   90.00
_cell.angle_beta   90.00
_cell.angle_gamma   90.00
#
_symmetry.space_group_name_H-M   'P 1'
#
loop_
_entity.id
_entity.type
_entity.pdbx_description
1 polymer ?
#
loop_
_entity_poly.entity_id
_entity_poly.type
_entity_poly.pdbx_seq_one_letter_code
_entity_poly.pdbx_strand_id
1 'polypeptide(L)'
;MLRVAMAGPGSTPRASFVPTAILYHAECADGFGAAWALWREFPSARYLPVKHGNPPPDGLSGQRVVIVDFSYSRRQLEAMAGTTESLLVLDHHVTAEKALEGLPYAYFDLTKSGAVLAWEWASSKPVPWLLEYIQDKDLWTWTLPASREINAAVASYPFDFETWNHFSRKDLEHEGRAILRYEGEIVSKLSAQAVMVAFHGETVPSVQSAVLTSQIGERLSADHPFCLIWHDRDGRRYYSMRSKEDGADVGSIAASFGGGGHTHAAGFSIPLGSDGSLPDNPALPRPLLNRRRGAP
;
A
#
# COMPACT_ATOMS: atom_id res chain seq x y z
N MET A 1 -16.00 15.85 22.58
CA MET A 1 -16.42 15.60 21.18
C MET A 1 -16.24 16.87 20.38
N LEU A 2 -15.05 17.09 19.82
CA LEU A 2 -14.85 18.13 18.82
C LEU A 2 -15.47 17.62 17.50
N ARG A 3 -16.46 18.33 16.96
CA ARG A 3 -16.95 18.06 15.61
C ARG A 3 -15.84 18.51 14.65
N VAL A 4 -15.25 17.57 13.91
CA VAL A 4 -14.43 17.91 12.75
C VAL A 4 -15.34 18.70 11.81
N ALA A 5 -14.96 19.95 11.49
CA ALA A 5 -15.67 20.72 10.49
C ALA A 5 -15.54 19.98 9.16
N MET A 6 -16.63 19.35 8.72
CA MET A 6 -16.71 18.73 7.39
C MET A 6 -16.55 19.86 6.38
N ALA A 7 -15.40 19.89 5.70
CA ALA A 7 -15.21 20.73 4.53
C ALA A 7 -16.19 20.25 3.43
N GLY A 8 -16.64 21.17 2.58
CA GLY A 8 -17.52 20.84 1.46
C GLY A 8 -16.91 19.78 0.53
N PRO A 9 -17.73 19.10 -0.29
CA PRO A 9 -17.26 18.02 -1.16
C PRO A 9 -16.07 18.50 -2.01
N GLY A 10 -14.92 17.84 -1.85
CA GLY A 10 -13.72 18.06 -2.67
C GLY A 10 -12.58 18.88 -2.03
N SER A 11 -12.67 19.31 -0.77
CA SER A 11 -11.51 19.90 -0.07
C SER A 11 -11.14 19.12 1.18
N THR A 12 -9.86 18.78 1.31
CA THR A 12 -9.31 18.12 2.51
C THR A 12 -9.57 18.99 3.74
N PRO A 13 -10.13 18.44 4.83
CA PRO A 13 -10.33 19.19 6.05
C PRO A 13 -8.98 19.70 6.57
N ARG A 14 -8.95 20.91 7.12
CA ARG A 14 -7.74 21.46 7.76
C ARG A 14 -7.56 20.91 9.17
N ALA A 15 -6.33 20.95 9.65
CA ALA A 15 -5.98 20.59 11.01
C ALA A 15 -6.89 21.30 12.03
N SER A 16 -7.68 20.51 12.75
CA SER A 16 -8.61 20.96 13.78
C SER A 16 -8.02 20.88 15.20
N PHE A 17 -6.83 20.28 15.33
CA PHE A 17 -6.06 20.17 16.57
C PHE A 17 -4.58 19.90 16.27
N VAL A 18 -3.71 20.15 17.25
CA VAL A 18 -2.27 19.81 17.17
C VAL A 18 -2.07 18.37 17.66
N PRO A 19 -1.60 17.42 16.83
CA PRO A 19 -1.44 16.03 17.24
C PRO A 19 -0.34 15.87 18.29
N THR A 20 -0.53 14.90 19.19
CA THR A 20 0.52 14.47 20.14
C THR A 20 1.08 13.09 19.78
N ALA A 21 0.33 12.28 19.03
CA ALA A 21 0.79 11.01 18.47
C ALA A 21 0.34 10.84 17.02
N ILE A 22 1.23 10.34 16.18
CA ILE A 22 0.98 10.05 14.77
C ILE A 22 1.32 8.59 14.50
N LEU A 23 0.36 7.86 13.97
CA LEU A 23 0.49 6.46 13.57
C LEU A 23 0.50 6.42 12.06
N TYR A 24 1.46 5.71 11.46
CA TYR A 24 1.62 5.68 10.01
C TYR A 24 2.00 4.29 9.50
N HIS A 25 1.65 3.98 8.26
CA HIS A 25 2.01 2.71 7.64
C HIS A 25 3.54 2.58 7.50
N ALA A 26 4.12 1.54 8.10
CA ALA A 26 5.57 1.43 8.27
C ALA A 26 6.36 0.99 7.02
N GLU A 27 5.72 0.30 6.08
CA GLU A 27 6.40 -0.48 5.04
C GLU A 27 6.31 0.09 3.62
N CYS A 28 5.87 1.35 3.46
CA CYS A 28 5.78 2.00 2.15
C CYS A 28 6.25 3.46 2.20
N ALA A 29 6.64 3.96 1.03
CA ALA A 29 7.05 5.35 0.87
C ALA A 29 5.89 6.33 1.07
N ASP A 30 4.65 5.90 0.81
CA ASP A 30 3.49 6.75 1.03
C ASP A 30 3.23 6.98 2.53
N GLY A 31 3.16 5.91 3.31
CA GLY A 31 2.98 6.00 4.76
C GLY A 31 4.10 6.73 5.47
N PHE A 32 5.36 6.49 5.07
CA PHE A 32 6.46 7.30 5.59
C PHE A 32 6.42 8.75 5.08
N GLY A 33 6.02 8.98 3.83
CA GLY A 33 5.82 10.32 3.27
C GLY A 33 4.73 11.10 3.99
N ALA A 34 3.66 10.44 4.43
CA ALA A 34 2.61 11.02 5.25
C ALA A 34 3.11 11.36 6.65
N ALA A 35 3.90 10.49 7.26
CA ALA A 35 4.57 10.78 8.52
C ALA A 35 5.52 11.99 8.39
N TRP A 36 6.35 12.03 7.35
CA TRP A 36 7.27 13.12 7.06
C TRP A 36 6.52 14.43 6.80
N ALA A 37 5.40 14.39 6.07
CA ALA A 37 4.52 15.52 5.83
C ALA A 37 4.05 16.15 7.15
N LEU A 38 3.55 15.33 8.07
CA LEU A 38 3.12 15.81 9.38
C LEU A 38 4.29 16.24 10.27
N TRP A 39 5.44 15.57 10.18
CA TRP A 39 6.64 15.90 10.98
C TRP A 39 7.17 17.30 10.70
N ARG A 40 7.01 17.79 9.47
CA ARG A 40 7.40 19.15 9.10
C ARG A 40 6.53 20.25 9.72
N GLU A 41 5.29 19.95 10.11
CA GLU A 41 4.40 20.90 10.78
C GLU A 41 4.28 20.62 12.30
N PHE A 42 4.48 19.37 12.73
CA PHE A 42 4.32 18.91 14.11
C PHE A 42 5.51 18.08 14.62
N PRO A 43 6.75 18.62 14.59
CA PRO A 43 7.96 17.84 14.89
C PRO A 43 8.03 17.30 16.33
N SER A 44 7.26 17.89 17.26
CA SER A 44 7.20 17.48 18.66
C SER A 44 6.25 16.30 18.94
N ALA A 45 5.48 15.84 17.95
CA ALA A 45 4.59 14.70 18.11
C ALA A 45 5.38 13.37 18.19
N ARG A 46 4.77 12.34 18.80
CA ARG A 46 5.33 10.98 18.81
C ARG A 46 4.96 10.25 17.51
N TYR A 47 5.94 9.80 16.74
CA TYR A 47 5.73 9.07 15.49
C TYR A 47 5.88 7.56 15.70
N LEU A 48 4.85 6.80 15.35
CA LEU A 48 4.76 5.36 15.61
C LEU A 48 4.48 4.60 14.30
N PRO A 49 5.44 3.81 13.79
CA PRO A 49 5.19 2.94 12.65
C PRO A 49 4.23 1.82 13.05
N VAL A 50 3.20 1.59 12.23
CA VAL A 50 2.19 0.53 12.43
C VAL A 50 2.05 -0.36 11.20
N LYS A 51 1.51 -1.56 11.39
CA LYS A 51 1.35 -2.58 10.34
C LYS A 51 0.00 -3.28 10.48
N HIS A 52 -0.54 -3.76 9.37
CA HIS A 52 -1.75 -4.58 9.40
C HIS A 52 -1.54 -5.85 10.24
N GLY A 53 -2.59 -6.25 10.96
CA GLY A 53 -2.57 -7.43 11.84
C GLY A 53 -2.03 -7.15 13.25
N ASN A 54 -1.33 -6.04 13.47
CA ASN A 54 -0.87 -5.64 14.79
C ASN A 54 -1.95 -4.84 15.54
N PRO A 55 -2.03 -4.95 16.89
CA PRO A 55 -2.89 -4.08 17.68
C PRO A 55 -2.37 -2.63 17.70
N PRO A 56 -3.22 -1.64 18.02
CA PRO A 56 -2.78 -0.28 18.28
C PRO A 56 -1.68 -0.24 19.36
N PRO A 57 -0.65 0.63 19.22
CA PRO A 57 0.43 0.73 20.20
C PRO A 57 -0.06 1.31 21.53
N ASP A 58 0.68 1.03 22.60
CA ASP A 58 0.37 1.51 23.94
C ASP A 58 0.57 3.04 24.11
N GLY A 59 -0.01 3.58 25.18
CA GLY A 59 0.17 4.97 25.59
C GLY A 59 -0.59 6.00 24.73
N LEU A 60 -1.73 5.61 24.15
CA LEU A 60 -2.58 6.50 23.35
C LEU A 60 -3.75 7.12 24.15
N SER A 61 -4.04 6.61 25.36
CA SER A 61 -5.10 7.18 26.20
C SER A 61 -4.83 8.66 26.52
N GLY A 62 -5.84 9.51 26.34
CA GLY A 62 -5.74 10.96 26.51
C GLY A 62 -4.88 11.67 25.47
N GLN A 63 -4.39 10.99 24.43
CA GLN A 63 -3.61 11.62 23.36
C GLN A 63 -4.51 12.18 22.26
N ARG A 64 -3.98 13.14 21.49
CA ARG A 64 -4.58 13.60 20.23
C ARG A 64 -3.90 12.85 19.08
N VAL A 65 -4.60 11.84 18.57
CA VAL A 65 -4.06 10.84 17.66
C VAL A 65 -4.47 11.13 16.23
N VAL A 66 -3.49 11.13 15.32
CA VAL A 66 -3.73 11.11 13.86
C VAL A 66 -3.15 9.83 13.30
N ILE A 67 -3.93 9.12 12.51
CA ILE A 67 -3.52 7.92 11.78
C ILE A 67 -3.48 8.30 10.29
N VAL A 68 -2.37 8.03 9.62
CA VAL A 68 -2.16 8.38 8.21
C VAL A 68 -1.77 7.17 7.38
N ASP A 69 -2.29 7.10 6.16
CA ASP A 69 -2.04 6.02 5.18
C ASP A 69 -2.37 4.61 5.73
N PHE A 70 -3.25 4.54 6.73
CA PHE A 70 -3.54 3.31 7.43
C PHE A 70 -4.87 3.41 8.18
N SER A 71 -5.58 2.29 8.25
CA SER A 71 -6.79 2.14 9.03
C SER A 71 -6.79 0.86 9.85
N TYR A 72 -7.05 0.99 11.16
CA TYR A 72 -7.44 -0.15 11.98
C TYR A 72 -8.89 -0.56 11.68
N SER A 73 -9.29 -1.74 12.16
CA SER A 73 -10.70 -2.16 12.08
C SER A 73 -11.62 -1.17 12.82
N ARG A 74 -12.88 -1.07 12.38
CA ARG A 74 -13.91 -0.24 13.04
C ARG A 74 -13.92 -0.43 14.56
N ARG A 75 -13.94 -1.67 15.02
CA ARG A 75 -13.94 -2.02 16.45
C ARG A 75 -12.72 -1.46 17.18
N GLN A 76 -11.53 -1.55 16.59
CA GLN A 76 -10.31 -1.01 17.18
C GLN A 76 -10.37 0.53 17.22
N LEU A 77 -10.81 1.17 16.14
CA LEU A 77 -10.93 2.63 16.09
C LEU A 77 -11.97 3.17 17.08
N GLU A 78 -13.11 2.51 17.25
CA GLU A 78 -14.13 2.88 18.25
C GLU A 78 -13.58 2.74 19.68
N ALA A 79 -12.82 1.67 19.96
CA ALA A 79 -12.14 1.50 21.25
C ALA A 79 -11.09 2.60 21.50
N MET A 80 -10.29 2.94 20.48
CA MET A 80 -9.33 4.04 20.56
C MET A 80 -10.06 5.37 20.81
N ALA A 81 -11.09 5.68 20.04
CA ALA A 81 -11.87 6.92 20.17
C ALA A 81 -12.49 7.10 21.57
N GLY A 82 -12.82 6.00 22.25
CA GLY A 82 -13.33 6.03 23.63
C GLY A 82 -12.29 6.40 24.69
N THR A 83 -11.00 6.40 24.37
CA THR A 83 -9.90 6.62 25.34
C THR A 83 -8.96 7.78 24.95
N THR A 84 -8.84 8.10 23.67
CA THR A 84 -8.07 9.25 23.17
C THR A 84 -8.79 10.58 23.43
N GLU A 85 -8.05 11.68 23.56
CA GLU A 85 -8.64 13.03 23.61
C GLU A 85 -9.31 13.39 22.26
N SER A 86 -8.61 13.08 21.17
CA SER A 86 -9.08 13.23 19.78
C SER A 86 -8.49 12.11 18.93
N LEU A 87 -9.27 11.67 17.93
CA LEU A 87 -8.83 10.71 16.92
C LEU A 87 -9.15 11.28 15.53
N LEU A 88 -8.25 11.05 14.59
CA LEU A 88 -8.45 11.31 13.16
C LEU A 88 -7.75 10.21 12.35
N VAL A 89 -8.41 9.74 11.30
CA VAL A 89 -7.85 8.85 10.28
C VAL A 89 -7.87 9.62 8.95
N LEU A 90 -6.72 9.68 8.29
CA LEU A 90 -6.53 10.20 6.95
C LEU A 90 -6.03 9.04 6.08
N ASP A 91 -6.88 8.57 5.17
CA ASP A 91 -6.58 7.36 4.41
C ASP A 91 -7.15 7.44 2.99
N HIS A 92 -6.71 6.58 2.10
CA HIS A 92 -7.08 6.53 0.68
C HIS A 92 -7.40 5.10 0.21
N HIS A 93 -7.38 4.13 1.12
CA HIS A 93 -7.68 2.73 0.80
C HIS A 93 -9.19 2.49 0.66
N VAL A 94 -9.66 2.13 -0.55
CA VAL A 94 -11.08 1.88 -0.87
C VAL A 94 -11.75 0.81 0.02
N THR A 95 -11.00 -0.21 0.45
CA THR A 95 -11.54 -1.24 1.35
C THR A 95 -11.80 -0.68 2.75
N ALA A 96 -10.91 0.20 3.23
CA ALA A 96 -11.06 0.85 4.53
C ALA A 96 -12.18 1.90 4.51
N GLU A 97 -12.31 2.67 3.42
CA GLU A 97 -13.40 3.65 3.24
C GLU A 97 -14.77 3.00 3.45
N LYS A 98 -15.02 1.88 2.76
CA LYS A 98 -16.26 1.10 2.91
C LYS A 98 -16.43 0.55 4.32
N ALA A 99 -15.37 0.01 4.92
CA ALA A 99 -15.43 -0.58 6.26
C ALA A 99 -15.69 0.46 7.36
N LEU A 100 -15.27 1.70 7.16
CA LEU A 100 -15.26 2.78 8.14
C LEU A 100 -16.33 3.86 7.88
N GLU A 101 -17.23 3.63 6.93
CA GLU A 101 -18.36 4.51 6.61
C GLU A 101 -19.12 4.98 7.86
N GLY A 102 -19.40 6.27 7.95
CA GLY A 102 -20.13 6.87 9.06
C GLY A 102 -19.32 7.11 10.34
N LEU A 103 -18.02 6.75 10.40
CA LEU A 103 -17.16 7.20 11.49
C LEU A 103 -16.78 8.68 11.30
N PRO A 104 -17.12 9.59 12.23
CA PRO A 104 -16.96 11.04 12.03
C PRO A 104 -15.51 11.53 12.10
N TYR A 105 -14.58 10.64 12.47
CA TYR A 105 -13.16 10.89 12.56
C TYR A 105 -12.37 10.15 11.48
N ALA A 106 -13.03 9.55 10.50
CA ALA A 106 -12.37 8.92 9.37
C ALA A 106 -12.64 9.73 8.09
N TYR A 107 -11.57 10.21 7.47
CA TYR A 107 -11.62 10.96 6.23
C TYR A 107 -10.87 10.22 5.14
N PHE A 108 -11.52 10.06 3.99
CA PHE A 108 -10.99 9.37 2.84
C PHE A 108 -10.95 10.26 1.60
N ASP A 109 -9.88 10.14 0.83
CA ASP A 109 -9.76 10.74 -0.50
C ASP A 109 -9.01 9.79 -1.43
N LEU A 110 -9.76 9.01 -2.22
CA LEU A 110 -9.19 8.00 -3.13
C LEU A 110 -8.41 8.61 -4.31
N THR A 111 -8.45 9.94 -4.49
CA THR A 111 -7.76 10.64 -5.58
C THR A 111 -6.37 11.14 -5.19
N LYS A 112 -5.95 10.88 -3.94
CA LYS A 112 -4.68 11.32 -3.38
C LYS A 112 -3.97 10.17 -2.71
N SER A 113 -2.64 10.30 -2.64
CA SER A 113 -1.82 9.49 -1.76
C SER A 113 -2.02 9.91 -0.30
N GLY A 114 -1.76 9.00 0.64
CA GLY A 114 -1.74 9.30 2.07
C GLY A 114 -0.80 10.45 2.42
N ALA A 115 0.34 10.56 1.72
CA ALA A 115 1.33 11.62 1.92
C ALA A 115 0.80 13.02 1.58
N VAL A 116 0.20 13.16 0.41
CA VAL A 116 -0.39 14.45 -0.01
C VAL A 116 -1.61 14.78 0.84
N LEU A 117 -2.45 13.79 1.14
CA LEU A 117 -3.62 13.97 2.01
C LEU A 117 -3.21 14.49 3.40
N ALA A 118 -2.18 13.89 4.00
CA ALA A 118 -1.64 14.33 5.29
C ALA A 118 -1.08 15.76 5.23
N TRP A 119 -0.35 16.10 4.17
CA TRP A 119 0.19 17.46 3.97
C TRP A 119 -0.92 18.51 3.87
N GLU A 120 -1.93 18.26 3.03
CA GLU A 120 -3.05 19.20 2.83
C GLU A 120 -3.86 19.40 4.11
N TRP A 121 -4.01 18.36 4.93
CA TRP A 121 -4.61 18.50 6.25
C TRP A 121 -3.78 19.42 7.15
N ALA A 122 -2.46 19.22 7.20
CA ALA A 122 -1.56 19.91 8.13
C ALA A 122 -1.16 21.34 7.71
N SER A 123 -1.02 21.63 6.41
CA SER A 123 -0.33 22.82 5.92
C SER A 123 -1.03 23.49 4.75
N SER A 124 -1.15 24.82 4.79
CA SER A 124 -1.66 25.63 3.67
C SER A 124 -0.62 25.97 2.61
N LYS A 125 0.63 25.55 2.82
CA LYS A 125 1.74 25.76 1.89
C LYS A 125 1.61 24.81 0.68
N PRO A 126 2.24 25.14 -0.46
CA PRO A 126 2.31 24.23 -1.60
C PRO A 126 2.83 22.84 -1.20
N VAL A 127 2.32 21.80 -1.86
CA VAL A 127 2.77 20.42 -1.64
C VAL A 127 4.28 20.34 -1.91
N PRO A 128 5.08 19.72 -1.02
CA PRO A 128 6.50 19.56 -1.24
C PRO A 128 6.68 18.64 -2.43
N TRP A 129 7.60 18.99 -3.33
CA TRP A 129 7.82 18.23 -4.56
C TRP A 129 8.03 16.73 -4.32
N LEU A 130 8.69 16.34 -3.23
CA LEU A 130 8.93 14.93 -2.93
C LEU A 130 7.61 14.16 -2.78
N LEU A 131 6.61 14.77 -2.16
CA LEU A 131 5.29 14.17 -1.99
C LEU A 131 4.51 14.09 -3.30
N GLU A 132 4.73 15.04 -4.23
CA GLU A 132 4.15 14.95 -5.58
C GLU A 132 4.67 13.72 -6.33
N TYR A 133 5.97 13.41 -6.21
CA TYR A 133 6.57 12.20 -6.80
C TYR A 133 6.11 10.92 -6.11
N ILE A 134 5.97 10.93 -4.79
CA ILE A 134 5.41 9.79 -4.04
C ILE A 134 3.97 9.53 -4.50
N GLN A 135 3.15 10.58 -4.62
CA GLN A 135 1.79 10.46 -5.12
C GLN A 135 1.73 9.91 -6.55
N ASP A 136 2.62 10.39 -7.44
CA ASP A 136 2.63 9.97 -8.84
C ASP A 136 2.95 8.47 -8.99
N LYS A 137 3.73 7.89 -8.06
CA LYS A 137 3.93 6.43 -7.96
C LYS A 137 2.76 5.73 -7.29
N ASP A 138 2.27 6.28 -6.18
CA ASP A 138 1.23 5.65 -5.37
C ASP A 138 -0.08 5.48 -6.14
N LEU A 139 -0.49 6.54 -6.85
CA LEU A 139 -1.63 6.51 -7.79
C LEU A 139 -1.30 5.83 -9.12
N TRP A 140 -0.06 5.38 -9.32
CA TRP A 140 0.45 4.73 -10.52
C TRP A 140 0.29 5.55 -11.81
N THR A 141 0.35 6.89 -11.73
CA THR A 141 0.10 7.78 -12.85
C THR A 141 1.33 8.01 -13.73
N TRP A 142 2.53 8.04 -13.14
CA TRP A 142 3.82 8.19 -13.85
C TRP A 142 3.89 9.40 -14.80
N THR A 143 3.26 10.51 -14.43
CA THR A 143 3.16 11.73 -15.23
C THR A 143 4.33 12.67 -15.05
N LEU A 144 5.01 12.61 -13.89
CA LEU A 144 6.11 13.51 -13.58
C LEU A 144 7.41 13.07 -14.28
N PRO A 145 8.27 14.03 -14.70
CA PRO A 145 9.55 13.70 -15.35
C PRO A 145 10.43 12.81 -14.48
N ALA A 146 10.91 11.70 -15.06
CA ALA A 146 11.77 10.73 -14.36
C ALA A 146 11.20 10.23 -13.01
N SER A 147 9.86 10.16 -12.92
CA SER A 147 9.17 9.74 -11.69
C SER A 147 9.54 8.33 -11.25
N ARG A 148 9.72 7.41 -12.20
CA ARG A 148 10.16 6.04 -11.91
C ARG A 148 11.56 6.02 -11.30
N GLU A 149 12.49 6.79 -11.84
CA GLU A 149 13.86 6.89 -11.35
C GLU A 149 13.88 7.46 -9.93
N ILE A 150 13.24 8.61 -9.72
CA ILE A 150 13.21 9.27 -8.42
C ILE A 150 12.58 8.35 -7.37
N ASN A 151 11.46 7.70 -7.69
CA ASN A 151 10.81 6.80 -6.75
C ASN A 151 11.59 5.50 -6.48
N ALA A 152 12.36 5.01 -7.45
CA ALA A 152 13.26 3.88 -7.24
C ALA A 152 14.40 4.26 -6.30
N ALA A 153 14.97 5.46 -6.46
CA ALA A 153 15.98 5.98 -5.55
C ALA A 153 15.42 6.17 -4.14
N VAL A 154 14.28 6.87 -3.98
CA VAL A 154 13.62 7.05 -2.67
C VAL A 154 13.39 5.72 -1.96
N ALA A 155 12.92 4.69 -2.67
CA ALA A 155 12.68 3.37 -2.10
C ALA A 155 13.95 2.62 -1.67
N SER A 156 15.13 3.06 -2.10
CA SER A 156 16.42 2.50 -1.70
C SER A 156 17.02 3.14 -0.44
N TYR A 157 16.49 4.29 0.00
CA TYR A 157 16.94 4.97 1.21
C TYR A 157 16.19 4.50 2.46
N PRO A 158 16.79 4.61 3.65
CA PRO A 158 16.08 4.42 4.91
C PRO A 158 14.91 5.39 5.06
N PHE A 159 13.87 4.94 5.76
CA PHE A 159 12.77 5.77 6.23
C PHE A 159 13.20 6.56 7.46
N ASP A 160 13.91 7.65 7.19
CA ASP A 160 14.43 8.59 8.18
C ASP A 160 14.12 10.03 7.77
N PHE A 161 13.58 10.82 8.71
CA PHE A 161 13.04 12.15 8.39
C PHE A 161 14.14 13.11 7.96
N GLU A 162 15.30 13.04 8.60
CA GLU A 162 16.43 13.90 8.25
C GLU A 162 17.01 13.53 6.89
N THR A 163 17.14 12.23 6.60
CA THR A 163 17.54 11.76 5.27
C THR A 163 16.64 12.34 4.18
N TRP A 164 15.31 12.29 4.36
CA TRP A 164 14.36 12.80 3.39
C TRP A 164 14.38 14.32 3.22
N ASN A 165 14.77 15.09 4.26
CA ASN A 165 14.95 16.54 4.16
C ASN A 165 16.08 16.95 3.20
N HIS A 166 17.08 16.09 3.01
CA HIS A 166 18.27 16.40 2.23
C HIS A 166 18.19 15.92 0.78
N PHE A 167 17.09 15.29 0.37
CA PHE A 167 16.92 14.84 -1.00
C PHE A 167 16.91 15.99 -2.00
N SER A 168 17.62 15.77 -3.10
CA SER A 168 17.55 16.61 -4.29
C SER A 168 16.97 15.80 -5.45
N ARG A 169 16.13 16.43 -6.27
CA ARG A 169 15.54 15.78 -7.45
C ARG A 169 16.61 15.21 -8.37
N LYS A 170 17.67 15.99 -8.60
CA LYS A 170 18.76 15.65 -9.53
C LYS A 170 19.53 14.41 -9.08
N ASP A 171 19.83 14.31 -7.78
CA ASP A 171 20.60 13.18 -7.25
C ASP A 171 19.77 11.90 -7.28
N LEU A 172 18.51 11.97 -6.83
CA LEU A 172 17.58 10.83 -6.89
C LEU A 172 17.31 10.36 -8.31
N GLU A 173 17.13 11.28 -9.26
CA GLU A 173 17.01 10.94 -10.67
C GLU A 173 18.26 10.20 -11.17
N HIS A 174 19.45 10.68 -10.79
CA HIS A 174 20.71 10.08 -11.21
C HIS A 174 20.91 8.67 -10.65
N GLU A 175 20.68 8.49 -9.37
CA GLU A 175 20.78 7.20 -8.67
C GLU A 175 19.72 6.22 -9.19
N GLY A 176 18.50 6.70 -9.37
CA GLY A 176 17.35 5.94 -9.84
C GLY A 176 17.58 5.23 -11.17
N ARG A 177 18.32 5.84 -12.09
CA ARG A 177 18.67 5.21 -13.39
C ARG A 177 19.43 3.89 -13.24
N ALA A 178 20.37 3.82 -12.30
CA ALA A 178 21.13 2.59 -12.07
C ALA A 178 20.26 1.52 -11.38
N ILE A 179 19.43 1.94 -10.43
CA ILE A 179 18.49 1.07 -9.71
C ILE A 179 17.49 0.46 -10.70
N LEU A 180 16.80 1.28 -11.51
CA LEU A 180 15.82 0.79 -12.48
C LEU A 180 16.42 -0.17 -13.50
N ARG A 181 17.66 0.08 -13.96
CA ARG A 181 18.35 -0.85 -14.87
C ARG A 181 18.55 -2.21 -14.22
N TYR A 182 18.94 -2.24 -12.94
CA TYR A 182 19.10 -3.49 -12.20
C TYR A 182 17.75 -4.15 -11.88
N GLU A 183 16.75 -3.38 -11.46
CA GLU A 183 15.39 -3.89 -11.23
C GLU A 183 14.83 -4.53 -12.50
N GLY A 184 15.02 -3.92 -13.67
CA GLY A 184 14.60 -4.47 -14.96
C GLY A 184 15.21 -5.86 -15.24
N GLU A 185 16.48 -6.06 -14.93
CA GLU A 185 17.15 -7.36 -15.04
C GLU A 185 16.56 -8.40 -14.07
N ILE A 186 16.28 -8.01 -12.83
CA ILE A 186 15.66 -8.89 -11.83
C ILE A 186 14.23 -9.26 -12.23
N VAL A 187 13.42 -8.28 -12.64
CA VAL A 187 12.06 -8.50 -13.15
C VAL A 187 12.09 -9.44 -14.34
N SER A 188 13.02 -9.28 -15.28
CA SER A 188 13.16 -10.17 -16.43
C SER A 188 13.43 -11.63 -16.00
N LYS A 189 14.38 -11.83 -15.09
CA LYS A 189 14.76 -13.16 -14.59
C LYS A 189 13.66 -13.82 -13.77
N LEU A 190 12.92 -13.07 -12.97
CA LEU A 190 11.80 -13.58 -12.19
C LEU A 190 10.61 -13.89 -13.08
N SER A 191 10.21 -12.97 -13.96
CA SER A 191 9.10 -13.21 -14.90
C SER A 191 9.34 -14.42 -15.80
N ALA A 192 10.59 -14.70 -16.19
CA ALA A 192 10.94 -15.91 -16.96
C ALA A 192 10.71 -17.25 -16.21
N GLN A 193 10.55 -17.20 -14.88
CA GLN A 193 10.24 -18.38 -14.05
C GLN A 193 8.73 -18.57 -13.84
N ALA A 194 7.89 -17.71 -14.41
CA ALA A 194 6.45 -17.83 -14.28
C ALA A 194 5.95 -19.16 -14.85
N VAL A 195 5.01 -19.78 -14.13
CA VAL A 195 4.29 -20.98 -14.55
C VAL A 195 2.83 -20.65 -14.77
N MET A 196 2.19 -21.29 -15.74
CA MET A 196 0.76 -21.09 -15.96
C MET A 196 -0.06 -21.88 -14.93
N VAL A 197 -1.03 -21.22 -14.32
CA VAL A 197 -1.97 -21.80 -13.36
C VAL A 197 -3.40 -21.60 -13.81
N ALA A 198 -4.27 -22.55 -13.48
CA ALA A 198 -5.72 -22.36 -13.55
C ALA A 198 -6.18 -21.67 -12.26
N PHE A 199 -6.88 -20.53 -12.39
CA PHE A 199 -7.43 -19.80 -11.26
C PHE A 199 -8.58 -18.90 -11.69
N HIS A 200 -9.71 -18.93 -10.98
CA HIS A 200 -10.92 -18.13 -11.28
C HIS A 200 -11.42 -18.25 -12.73
N GLY A 201 -11.35 -19.45 -13.30
CA GLY A 201 -11.80 -19.71 -14.68
C GLY A 201 -10.80 -19.29 -15.76
N GLU A 202 -9.69 -18.67 -15.36
CA GLU A 202 -8.65 -18.19 -16.27
C GLU A 202 -7.39 -19.04 -16.21
N THR A 203 -6.58 -18.94 -17.27
CA THR A 203 -5.20 -19.46 -17.32
C THR A 203 -4.23 -18.29 -17.29
N VAL A 204 -3.57 -18.11 -16.14
CA VAL A 204 -2.77 -16.91 -15.84
C VAL A 204 -1.34 -17.26 -15.42
N PRO A 205 -0.36 -16.38 -15.67
CA PRO A 205 1.00 -16.57 -15.19
C PRO A 205 1.08 -16.38 -13.68
N SER A 206 1.82 -17.27 -13.03
CA SER A 206 2.10 -17.22 -11.60
C SER A 206 3.60 -17.38 -11.33
N VAL A 207 4.15 -16.54 -10.47
CA VAL A 207 5.57 -16.57 -10.10
C VAL A 207 5.76 -16.40 -8.60
N GLN A 208 6.77 -17.06 -8.06
CA GLN A 208 7.19 -16.85 -6.68
C GLN A 208 8.10 -15.62 -6.59
N SER A 209 7.71 -14.61 -5.81
CA SER A 209 8.58 -13.49 -5.42
C SER A 209 8.04 -12.77 -4.20
N ALA A 210 8.93 -12.43 -3.27
CA ALA A 210 8.63 -11.56 -2.12
C ALA A 210 8.90 -10.06 -2.42
N VAL A 211 9.52 -9.76 -3.56
CA VAL A 211 9.97 -8.40 -3.93
C VAL A 211 9.51 -8.03 -5.33
N LEU A 212 9.50 -6.73 -5.64
CA LEU A 212 9.16 -6.19 -6.96
C LEU A 212 7.79 -6.68 -7.50
N THR A 213 6.84 -6.93 -6.60
CA THR A 213 5.54 -7.54 -6.92
C THR A 213 4.77 -6.70 -7.95
N SER A 214 4.82 -5.37 -7.85
CA SER A 214 4.16 -4.47 -8.79
C SER A 214 4.84 -4.48 -10.16
N GLN A 215 6.17 -4.44 -10.25
CA GLN A 215 6.91 -4.45 -11.52
C GLN A 215 6.80 -5.80 -12.24
N ILE A 216 6.90 -6.90 -11.49
CA ILE A 216 6.68 -8.25 -12.01
C ILE A 216 5.25 -8.37 -12.52
N GLY A 217 4.28 -7.86 -11.76
CA GLY A 217 2.87 -7.91 -12.14
C GLY A 217 2.54 -7.07 -13.37
N GLU A 218 3.05 -5.85 -13.47
CA GLU A 218 2.93 -4.99 -14.66
C GLU A 218 3.43 -5.71 -15.92
N ARG A 219 4.54 -6.46 -15.80
CA ARG A 219 5.08 -7.26 -16.91
C ARG A 219 4.23 -8.50 -17.22
N LEU A 220 3.83 -9.26 -16.20
CA LEU A 220 3.14 -10.55 -16.40
C LEU A 220 1.66 -10.40 -16.76
N SER A 221 0.99 -9.34 -16.31
CA SER A 221 -0.41 -9.07 -16.66
C SER A 221 -0.57 -8.43 -18.03
N ALA A 222 0.52 -8.25 -18.80
CA ALA A 222 0.45 -7.52 -20.05
C ALA A 222 -0.43 -8.23 -21.10
N ASP A 223 -0.36 -9.55 -21.17
CA ASP A 223 -1.04 -10.35 -22.19
C ASP A 223 -2.05 -11.33 -21.57
N HIS A 224 -2.46 -11.07 -20.33
CA HIS A 224 -3.34 -11.94 -19.55
C HIS A 224 -4.38 -11.12 -18.79
N PRO A 225 -5.58 -11.69 -18.49
CA PRO A 225 -6.61 -10.99 -17.72
C PRO A 225 -6.10 -10.47 -16.38
N PHE A 226 -5.20 -11.23 -15.75
CA PHE A 226 -4.42 -10.85 -14.58
C PHE A 226 -3.22 -11.81 -14.42
N CYS A 227 -2.41 -11.60 -13.38
CA CYS A 227 -1.31 -12.49 -12.99
C CYS A 227 -1.25 -12.69 -11.47
N LEU A 228 -0.44 -13.65 -11.02
CA LEU A 228 -0.23 -14.00 -9.61
C LEU A 228 1.25 -13.90 -9.25
N ILE A 229 1.56 -13.17 -8.19
CA ILE A 229 2.87 -13.18 -7.53
C ILE A 229 2.66 -13.71 -6.12
N TRP A 230 3.40 -14.74 -5.72
CA TRP A 230 3.22 -15.32 -4.39
C TRP A 230 4.53 -15.48 -3.61
N HIS A 231 4.42 -15.49 -2.29
CA HIS A 231 5.52 -15.85 -1.40
C HIS A 231 4.96 -16.40 -0.09
N ASP A 232 5.79 -17.14 0.64
CA ASP A 232 5.43 -17.69 1.94
C ASP A 232 6.10 -16.87 3.05
N ARG A 233 5.34 -16.54 4.10
CA ARG A 233 5.83 -15.84 5.29
C ARG A 233 4.93 -16.18 6.48
N ASP A 234 5.52 -16.38 7.65
CA ASP A 234 4.80 -16.58 8.92
C ASP A 234 3.70 -17.67 8.87
N GLY A 235 4.00 -18.80 8.20
CA GLY A 235 3.06 -19.92 8.06
C GLY A 235 1.87 -19.62 7.13
N ARG A 236 1.98 -18.63 6.24
CA ARG A 236 0.96 -18.26 5.26
C ARG A 236 1.56 -18.11 3.87
N ARG A 237 0.76 -18.42 2.84
CA ARG A 237 1.04 -18.01 1.46
C ARG A 237 0.30 -16.73 1.14
N TYR A 238 1.04 -15.71 0.75
CA TYR A 238 0.52 -14.45 0.27
C TYR A 238 0.42 -14.49 -1.24
N TYR A 239 -0.72 -14.09 -1.79
CA TYR A 239 -0.97 -13.92 -3.20
C TYR A 239 -1.21 -12.45 -3.49
N SER A 240 -0.38 -11.87 -4.34
CA SER A 240 -0.55 -10.54 -4.93
C SER A 240 -0.99 -10.72 -6.37
N MET A 241 -2.05 -10.03 -6.76
CA MET A 241 -2.58 -10.04 -8.12
C MET A 241 -2.44 -8.67 -8.75
N ARG A 242 -2.14 -8.66 -10.05
CA ARG A 242 -2.13 -7.45 -10.90
C ARG A 242 -2.87 -7.73 -12.19
N SER A 243 -3.62 -6.75 -12.65
CA SER A 243 -4.22 -6.71 -13.98
C SER A 243 -3.94 -5.36 -14.64
N LYS A 244 -4.20 -5.26 -15.94
CA LYS A 244 -4.29 -3.96 -16.62
C LYS A 244 -5.64 -3.29 -16.35
N GLU A 245 -5.78 -2.03 -16.77
CA GLU A 245 -6.99 -1.21 -16.65
C GLU A 245 -8.23 -1.87 -17.29
N ASP A 246 -8.04 -2.57 -18.41
CA ASP A 246 -9.06 -3.36 -19.11
C ASP A 246 -9.10 -4.84 -18.68
N GLY A 247 -8.31 -5.19 -17.66
CA GLY A 247 -8.19 -6.55 -17.13
C GLY A 247 -9.27 -6.91 -16.12
N ALA A 248 -9.08 -8.06 -15.48
CA ALA A 248 -10.03 -8.58 -14.48
C ALA A 248 -10.05 -7.73 -13.20
N ASP A 249 -11.20 -7.73 -12.52
CA ASP A 249 -11.31 -7.18 -11.16
C ASP A 249 -10.69 -8.15 -10.14
N VAL A 250 -9.38 -7.99 -9.91
CA VAL A 250 -8.63 -8.78 -8.93
C VAL A 250 -8.99 -8.41 -7.49
N GLY A 251 -9.58 -7.24 -7.26
CA GLY A 251 -10.10 -6.81 -5.96
C GLY A 251 -11.24 -7.71 -5.50
N SER A 252 -12.20 -7.97 -6.39
CA SER A 252 -13.30 -8.91 -6.15
C SER A 252 -12.81 -10.34 -5.95
N ILE A 253 -11.79 -10.78 -6.70
CA ILE A 253 -11.15 -12.09 -6.49
C ILE A 253 -10.55 -12.17 -5.09
N ALA A 254 -9.75 -11.19 -4.68
CA ALA A 254 -9.14 -11.15 -3.36
C ALA A 254 -10.17 -11.16 -2.23
N ALA A 255 -11.24 -10.38 -2.37
CA ALA A 255 -12.34 -10.31 -1.39
C ALA A 255 -13.00 -11.68 -1.15
N SER A 256 -13.12 -12.52 -2.18
CA SER A 256 -13.66 -13.88 -2.05
C SER A 256 -12.83 -14.81 -1.14
N PHE A 257 -11.55 -14.47 -0.90
CA PHE A 257 -10.66 -15.16 0.03
C PHE A 257 -10.41 -14.37 1.33
N GLY A 258 -11.21 -13.35 1.63
CA GLY A 258 -11.03 -12.47 2.79
C GLY A 258 -9.82 -11.52 2.67
N GLY A 259 -9.29 -11.35 1.46
CA GLY A 259 -8.33 -10.32 1.13
C GLY A 259 -9.02 -9.01 0.69
N GLY A 260 -8.29 -8.18 -0.03
CA GLY A 260 -8.81 -6.92 -0.56
C GLY A 260 -7.78 -6.15 -1.38
N GLY A 261 -8.18 -4.95 -1.81
CA GLY A 261 -7.35 -4.06 -2.63
C GLY A 261 -8.17 -3.28 -3.65
N HIS A 262 -7.50 -2.71 -4.63
CA HIS A 262 -8.12 -2.04 -5.78
C HIS A 262 -8.46 -3.04 -6.88
N THR A 263 -9.29 -2.61 -7.83
CA THR A 263 -9.73 -3.39 -8.99
C THR A 263 -8.58 -4.09 -9.71
N HIS A 264 -7.43 -3.43 -9.85
CA HIS A 264 -6.28 -3.94 -10.64
C HIS A 264 -5.05 -4.30 -9.79
N ALA A 265 -5.13 -4.13 -8.47
CA ALA A 265 -4.06 -4.45 -7.55
C ALA A 265 -4.63 -4.86 -6.20
N ALA A 266 -4.63 -6.16 -5.93
CA ALA A 266 -5.21 -6.73 -4.72
C ALA A 266 -4.44 -7.96 -4.26
N GLY A 267 -4.70 -8.40 -3.04
CA GLY A 267 -4.07 -9.59 -2.51
C GLY A 267 -4.87 -10.26 -1.39
N PHE A 268 -4.57 -11.53 -1.19
CA PHE A 268 -5.11 -12.35 -0.11
C PHE A 268 -4.03 -13.27 0.45
N SER A 269 -4.29 -13.91 1.59
CA SER A 269 -3.36 -14.88 2.15
C SER A 269 -4.06 -16.10 2.70
N ILE A 270 -3.41 -17.24 2.57
CA ILE A 270 -3.93 -18.55 2.97
C ILE A 270 -3.01 -19.15 4.04
N PRO A 271 -3.54 -19.65 5.17
CA PRO A 271 -2.75 -20.42 6.12
C PRO A 271 -2.16 -21.67 5.47
N LEU A 272 -0.88 -21.94 5.72
CA LEU A 272 -0.23 -23.17 5.31
C LEU A 272 -0.41 -24.26 6.37
N GLY A 273 -0.39 -25.52 5.93
CA GLY A 273 -0.25 -26.68 6.80
C GLY A 273 1.09 -26.66 7.55
N SER A 274 1.20 -27.49 8.58
CA SER A 274 2.45 -27.61 9.36
C SER A 274 3.65 -28.09 8.52
N ASP A 275 3.38 -28.75 7.40
CA ASP A 275 4.36 -29.20 6.41
C ASP A 275 4.62 -28.17 5.29
N GLY A 276 4.01 -26.98 5.39
CA GLY A 276 4.09 -25.93 4.37
C GLY A 276 3.17 -26.15 3.16
N SER A 277 2.28 -27.15 3.18
CA SER A 277 1.34 -27.37 2.09
C SER A 277 0.22 -26.34 2.09
N LEU A 278 -0.34 -26.05 0.92
CA LEU A 278 -1.63 -25.38 0.86
C LEU A 278 -2.74 -26.35 1.32
N PRO A 279 -3.85 -25.82 1.86
CA PRO A 279 -5.03 -26.64 2.14
C PRO A 279 -5.60 -27.19 0.82
N ASP A 280 -6.25 -28.36 0.88
CA ASP A 280 -6.97 -28.90 -0.27
C ASP A 280 -8.24 -28.07 -0.53
N ASN A 281 -8.07 -27.00 -1.29
CA ASN A 281 -9.13 -26.10 -1.69
C ASN A 281 -9.11 -25.93 -3.22
N PRO A 282 -10.15 -26.39 -3.94
CA PRO A 282 -10.21 -26.30 -5.39
C PRO A 282 -10.31 -24.89 -5.95
N ALA A 283 -10.65 -23.90 -5.12
CA ALA A 283 -10.65 -22.51 -5.52
C ALA A 283 -9.24 -21.91 -5.61
N LEU A 284 -8.21 -22.52 -5.00
CA LEU A 284 -6.85 -21.99 -5.01
C LEU A 284 -6.15 -22.17 -6.36
N PRO A 285 -5.13 -21.35 -6.68
CA PRO A 285 -4.38 -21.47 -7.92
C PRO A 285 -3.76 -22.87 -8.07
N ARG A 286 -3.98 -23.50 -9.23
CA ARG A 286 -3.48 -24.85 -9.52
C ARG A 286 -2.53 -24.83 -10.71
N PRO A 287 -1.29 -25.32 -10.57
CA PRO A 287 -0.39 -25.49 -11.71
C PRO A 287 -1.08 -26.30 -12.81
N LEU A 288 -1.03 -25.79 -14.04
CA LEU A 288 -1.37 -26.61 -15.18
C LEU A 288 -0.28 -27.67 -15.28
N LEU A 289 -0.62 -28.92 -14.95
CA LEU A 289 0.29 -30.03 -15.16
C LEU A 289 0.70 -30.02 -16.63
N ASN A 290 1.99 -29.79 -16.89
CA ASN A 290 2.55 -29.94 -18.23
C ASN A 290 2.22 -31.36 -18.69
N ARG A 291 1.28 -31.51 -19.63
CA ARG A 291 1.08 -32.75 -20.42
C ARG A 291 2.26 -33.02 -21.36
N ARG A 292 3.49 -32.78 -20.91
CA ARG A 292 4.75 -33.13 -21.57
C ARG A 292 5.61 -34.01 -20.66
N ARG A 293 5.01 -35.08 -20.16
CA ARG A 293 5.65 -36.39 -19.89
C ARG A 293 4.55 -37.44 -20.00
N GLY A 294 4.25 -37.82 -21.23
CA GLY A 294 3.14 -38.70 -21.56
C GLY A 294 3.16 -39.05 -23.03
N ALA A 295 4.22 -39.75 -23.45
CA ALA A 295 4.24 -40.63 -24.61
C ALA A 295 5.37 -41.66 -24.36
N PRO A 296 5.14 -42.93 -24.72
CA PRO A 296 5.62 -44.13 -24.03
C PRO A 296 7.13 -44.33 -24.01
#